data_AF-A0A1R1HZ36-F1
#
_entry.id   AF-A0A1R1HZ36-F1
#
_cell.length_a   1.000
_cell.length_b   1.000
_cell.length_c   1.000
_cell.angle_alpha   90.00
_cell.angle_beta   90.00
_cell.angle_gamma   90.00
#
_symmetry.space_group_name_H-M   'P 1'
#
loop_
_entity.id
_entity.type
_entity.pdbx_description
1 polymer ?
#
loop_
_entity_poly.entity_id
_entity_poly.type
_entity_poly.pdbx_seq_one_letter_code
_entity_poly.pdbx_strand_id
1 'polypeptide(L)'
;MQTNEQSNHQTQDPVLSFFNRVISQVARVLAAVMVMVIIWGVADVVYVLYQRLMAPPFMLLEIKDILATFGAFMAVLIAVEIFHNIILYVEDNHNRQLAVEIVLGTALMAIARKVIVLDFNEVGAEHVYATAAVTLALSVGYYLIVIRRKGSNS
;
A
#
# COMPACT_ATOMS: atom_id res chain seq x y z
N MET A 1 -51.79 -9.67 27.16
CA MET A 1 -50.87 -10.82 27.02
C MET A 1 -50.62 -11.01 25.53
N GLN A 2 -49.37 -11.27 25.15
CA GLN A 2 -48.85 -11.59 23.80
C GLN A 2 -48.51 -10.36 22.92
N THR A 3 -47.27 -9.86 22.99
CA THR A 3 -46.04 -10.30 22.29
C THR A 3 -46.07 -10.04 20.78
N ASN A 4 -45.69 -8.82 20.38
CA ASN A 4 -45.03 -8.59 19.09
C ASN A 4 -43.53 -8.59 19.32
N GLU A 5 -43.01 -9.75 19.71
CA GLU A 5 -41.61 -10.08 19.59
C GLU A 5 -41.41 -10.83 18.27
N GLN A 6 -40.45 -10.33 17.50
CA GLN A 6 -39.60 -11.08 16.56
C GLN A 6 -40.21 -11.53 15.22
N SER A 7 -39.58 -11.05 14.14
CA SER A 7 -38.74 -11.93 13.31
C SER A 7 -37.81 -11.11 12.43
N ASN A 8 -36.66 -10.73 12.99
CA ASN A 8 -35.50 -10.33 12.20
C ASN A 8 -34.90 -11.60 11.58
N HIS A 9 -35.48 -12.10 10.49
CA HIS A 9 -34.87 -13.13 9.66
C HIS A 9 -33.75 -12.49 8.84
N GLN A 10 -32.57 -12.29 9.46
CA GLN A 10 -31.32 -12.23 8.71
C GLN A 10 -30.97 -13.65 8.27
N THR A 11 -31.52 -14.07 7.14
CA THR A 11 -30.99 -15.22 6.39
C THR A 11 -29.56 -14.87 5.99
N GLN A 12 -28.58 -15.35 6.75
CA GLN A 12 -27.19 -15.38 6.33
C GLN A 12 -27.11 -16.29 5.12
N ASP A 13 -26.99 -15.70 3.93
CA ASP A 13 -26.91 -16.44 2.68
C ASP A 13 -25.69 -17.38 2.73
N PRO A 14 -25.87 -18.71 2.75
CA PRO A 14 -24.78 -19.67 2.97
C PRO A 14 -23.72 -19.62 1.85
N VAL A 15 -24.11 -19.12 0.67
CA VAL A 15 -23.19 -18.88 -0.46
C VAL A 15 -22.26 -17.69 -0.18
N LEU A 16 -22.77 -16.61 0.42
CA LEU A 16 -21.98 -15.42 0.77
C LEU A 16 -20.94 -15.73 1.85
N SER A 17 -21.30 -16.54 2.85
CA SER A 17 -20.36 -16.94 3.91
C SER A 17 -19.26 -17.87 3.38
N PHE A 18 -19.56 -18.73 2.41
CA PHE A 18 -18.56 -19.54 1.71
C PHE A 18 -17.57 -18.66 0.95
N PHE A 19 -18.03 -17.68 0.15
CA PHE A 19 -17.14 -16.79 -0.59
C PHE A 19 -16.24 -15.96 0.33
N ASN A 20 -16.78 -15.39 1.41
CA ASN A 20 -15.97 -14.65 2.38
C ASN A 20 -14.87 -15.52 3.01
N ARG A 21 -15.17 -16.80 3.29
CA ARG A 21 -14.17 -17.74 3.82
C ARG A 21 -13.08 -18.05 2.80
N VAL A 22 -13.42 -18.24 1.52
CA VAL A 22 -12.44 -18.43 0.44
C VAL A 22 -11.56 -17.19 0.28
N ILE A 23 -12.16 -16.00 0.22
CA ILE A 23 -11.44 -14.73 0.09
C ILE A 23 -10.44 -14.54 1.23
N SER A 24 -10.85 -14.80 2.47
CA SER A 24 -9.97 -14.70 3.65
C SER A 24 -8.78 -15.66 3.58
N GLN A 25 -9.00 -16.89 3.09
CA GLN A 25 -7.90 -17.86 2.90
C GLN A 25 -6.93 -17.41 1.80
N VAL A 26 -7.44 -16.95 0.66
CA VAL A 26 -6.60 -16.44 -0.43
C VAL A 26 -5.76 -15.25 0.04
N ALA A 27 -6.37 -14.30 0.75
CA ALA A 27 -5.66 -13.13 1.26
C ALA A 27 -4.58 -13.49 2.30
N ARG A 28 -4.80 -14.53 3.12
CA ARG A 28 -3.78 -15.04 4.05
C ARG A 28 -2.59 -15.69 3.31
N VAL A 29 -2.85 -16.43 2.24
CA VAL A 29 -1.80 -16.97 1.37
C VAL A 29 -1.03 -15.83 0.71
N LEU A 30 -1.73 -14.82 0.19
CA LEU A 30 -1.09 -13.63 -0.38
C LEU A 30 -0.20 -12.91 0.64
N ALA A 31 -0.66 -12.72 1.88
CA ALA A 31 0.14 -12.12 2.94
C ALA A 31 1.44 -12.92 3.20
N ALA A 32 1.37 -14.25 3.26
CA ALA A 32 2.55 -15.10 3.42
C ALA A 32 3.53 -14.98 2.25
N VAL A 33 3.02 -14.95 1.01
CA VAL A 33 3.84 -14.70 -0.19
C VAL A 33 4.51 -13.34 -0.11
N MET A 34 3.81 -12.30 0.31
CA MET A 34 4.38 -10.95 0.43
C MET A 34 5.51 -10.88 1.45
N VAL A 35 5.41 -11.59 2.59
CA VAL A 35 6.52 -11.69 3.55
C VAL A 35 7.77 -12.29 2.89
N MET A 36 7.59 -13.33 2.07
CA MET A 36 8.70 -13.95 1.33
C MET A 36 9.32 -12.99 0.30
N VAL A 37 8.49 -12.23 -0.42
CA VAL A 37 8.93 -11.19 -1.35
C VAL A 37 9.73 -10.10 -0.63
N ILE A 38 9.29 -9.67 0.55
CA ILE A 38 10.01 -8.66 1.36
C ILE A 38 11.39 -9.19 1.75
N ILE A 39 11.48 -10.43 2.26
CA ILE A 39 12.76 -11.05 2.66
C ILE A 39 13.71 -11.12 1.46
N TRP A 40 13.23 -11.60 0.31
CA TRP A 40 14.05 -11.66 -0.90
C TRP A 40 14.44 -10.29 -1.43
N GLY A 41 13.53 -9.32 -1.41
CA GLY A 41 13.85 -7.96 -1.84
C GLY A 41 14.94 -7.31 -0.97
N VAL A 42 14.91 -7.54 0.35
CA VAL A 42 15.99 -7.07 1.23
C VAL A 42 17.32 -7.76 0.91
N ALA A 43 17.31 -9.07 0.68
CA ALA A 43 18.51 -9.81 0.29
C ALA A 43 19.07 -9.31 -1.06
N ASP A 44 18.20 -9.02 -2.03
CA ASP A 44 18.58 -8.47 -3.34
C ASP A 44 19.21 -7.07 -3.22
N VAL A 45 18.61 -6.18 -2.42
CA VAL A 45 19.17 -4.86 -2.12
C VAL A 45 20.58 -4.97 -1.52
N VAL A 46 20.76 -5.86 -0.55
CA VAL A 46 22.07 -6.11 0.08
C VAL A 46 23.07 -6.65 -0.94
N TYR A 47 22.65 -7.58 -1.80
CA TYR A 47 23.49 -8.15 -2.85
C TYR A 47 23.93 -7.11 -3.88
N VAL A 48 23.01 -6.26 -4.33
CA VAL A 48 23.30 -5.15 -5.26
C VAL A 48 24.26 -4.16 -4.60
N LEU A 49 24.03 -3.77 -3.36
CA LEU A 49 24.92 -2.85 -2.64
C LEU A 49 26.32 -3.45 -2.48
N TYR A 50 26.40 -4.74 -2.16
CA TYR A 50 27.68 -5.45 -2.07
C TYR A 50 28.44 -5.45 -3.40
N GLN A 51 27.76 -5.74 -4.51
CA GLN A 51 28.38 -5.67 -5.85
C GLN A 51 28.88 -4.28 -6.18
N ARG A 52 28.11 -3.23 -5.86
CA ARG A 52 28.51 -1.83 -6.10
C ARG A 52 29.75 -1.45 -5.29
N LEU A 53 29.83 -1.86 -4.02
CA LEU A 53 30.97 -1.58 -3.15
C LEU A 53 32.27 -2.29 -3.57
N MET A 54 32.13 -3.48 -4.17
CA MET A 54 33.24 -4.27 -4.69
C MET A 54 33.62 -3.91 -6.13
N ALA A 55 32.86 -3.05 -6.81
CA ALA A 55 33.21 -2.55 -8.13
C ALA A 55 34.31 -1.47 -8.03
N PRO A 56 35.24 -1.38 -9.00
CA PRO A 56 36.23 -0.29 -9.04
C PRO A 56 35.55 1.05 -9.39
N PRO A 57 35.90 2.18 -8.75
CA PRO A 57 36.82 2.36 -7.63
C PRO A 57 36.24 1.81 -6.32
N PHE A 58 37.00 0.90 -5.68
CA PHE A 58 36.53 0.16 -4.52
C PHE A 58 36.08 1.09 -3.38
N MET A 59 34.98 0.72 -2.72
CA MET A 59 34.46 1.41 -1.53
C MET A 59 34.01 2.87 -1.76
N LEU A 60 33.92 3.33 -3.00
CA LEU A 60 33.33 4.62 -3.36
C LEU A 60 31.97 4.41 -4.02
N LEU A 61 30.91 4.78 -3.30
CA LEU A 61 29.55 4.87 -3.84
C LEU A 61 29.32 6.27 -4.41
N GLU A 62 29.22 6.38 -5.73
CA GLU A 62 28.82 7.63 -6.35
C GLU A 62 27.33 7.90 -6.11
N ILE A 63 26.93 9.18 -6.10
CA ILE A 63 25.53 9.58 -5.98
C ILE A 63 24.66 8.88 -7.05
N LYS A 64 25.20 8.69 -8.26
CA LYS A 64 24.53 7.99 -9.35
C LYS A 64 24.26 6.52 -9.04
N ASP A 65 25.19 5.83 -8.39
CA ASP A 65 25.01 4.45 -7.97
C ASP A 65 23.98 4.33 -6.85
N ILE A 66 23.99 5.27 -5.90
CA ILE A 66 22.99 5.35 -4.83
C ILE A 66 21.59 5.56 -5.42
N LEU A 67 21.45 6.52 -6.34
CA LEU A 67 20.20 6.78 -7.05
C LEU A 67 19.74 5.54 -7.85
N ALA A 68 20.66 4.83 -8.52
CA ALA A 68 20.34 3.60 -9.23
C ALA A 68 19.86 2.48 -8.30
N THR A 69 20.38 2.41 -7.07
CA THR A 69 19.90 1.43 -6.07
C THR A 69 18.55 1.79 -5.44
N PHE A 70 18.08 3.04 -5.52
CA PHE A 70 16.76 3.41 -4.98
C PHE A 70 15.61 2.62 -5.60
N GLY A 71 15.72 2.18 -6.87
CA GLY A 71 14.72 1.31 -7.47
C GLY A 71 14.50 0.00 -6.70
N ALA A 72 15.58 -0.60 -6.19
CA ALA A 72 15.51 -1.82 -5.39
C ALA A 72 14.93 -1.54 -3.99
N PHE A 73 15.34 -0.44 -3.33
CA PHE A 73 14.71 0.00 -2.07
C PHE A 73 13.21 0.27 -2.24
N MET A 74 12.83 0.94 -3.33
CA MET A 74 11.45 1.23 -3.68
C MET A 74 10.63 -0.05 -3.83
N ALA A 75 11.17 -1.06 -4.52
CA ALA A 75 10.50 -2.35 -4.68
C ALA A 75 10.21 -3.02 -3.31
N VAL A 76 11.16 -2.99 -2.38
CA VAL A 76 10.97 -3.51 -1.02
C VAL A 76 9.89 -2.72 -0.26
N LEU A 77 9.94 -1.39 -0.32
CA LEU A 77 8.97 -0.56 0.39
C LEU A 77 7.54 -0.72 -0.15
N ILE A 78 7.40 -0.89 -1.48
CA ILE A 78 6.12 -1.22 -2.11
C ILE A 78 5.62 -2.58 -1.62
N ALA A 79 6.49 -3.58 -1.50
CA ALA A 79 6.11 -4.90 -0.99
C ALA A 79 5.60 -4.83 0.46
N VAL A 80 6.25 -4.04 1.32
CA VAL A 80 5.81 -3.80 2.71
C VAL A 80 4.45 -3.08 2.75
N GLU A 81 4.24 -2.10 1.89
CA GLU A 81 2.97 -1.36 1.78
C GLU A 81 1.82 -2.28 1.35
N ILE A 82 2.03 -3.10 0.32
CA ILE A 82 1.04 -4.07 -0.15
C ILE A 82 0.72 -5.09 0.94
N PHE A 83 1.73 -5.57 1.68
CA PHE A 83 1.51 -6.49 2.81
C PHE A 83 0.61 -5.88 3.88
N HIS A 84 0.87 -4.63 4.31
CA HIS A 84 0.02 -3.93 5.28
C HIS A 84 -1.42 -3.77 4.77
N ASN A 85 -1.59 -3.42 3.50
CA ASN A 85 -2.92 -3.29 2.89
C ASN A 85 -3.68 -4.62 2.84
N ILE A 86 -2.99 -5.75 2.65
CA ILE A 86 -3.60 -7.09 2.68
C ILE A 86 -4.00 -7.48 4.10
N ILE A 87 -3.14 -7.29 5.10
CA ILE A 87 -3.46 -7.66 6.49
C ILE A 87 -4.67 -6.87 6.98
N LEU A 88 -4.70 -5.56 6.75
CA LEU A 88 -5.81 -4.72 7.13
C LEU A 88 -7.14 -5.19 6.53
N TYR A 89 -7.12 -5.64 5.26
CA TYR A 89 -8.28 -6.19 4.59
C TYR A 89 -8.78 -7.49 5.25
N VAL A 90 -7.87 -8.35 5.73
CA VAL A 90 -8.20 -9.64 6.33
C VAL A 90 -8.61 -9.53 7.79
N GLU A 91 -7.97 -8.64 8.54
CA GLU A 91 -8.17 -8.49 9.97
C GLU A 91 -9.49 -7.77 10.30
N ASP A 92 -9.92 -6.84 9.43
CA ASP A 92 -10.97 -5.89 9.77
C ASP A 92 -12.28 -6.08 8.97
N ASN A 93 -12.82 -7.30 8.98
CA ASN A 93 -14.12 -7.63 8.36
C ASN A 93 -15.30 -6.73 8.83
N HIS A 94 -15.13 -5.96 9.92
CA HIS A 94 -16.14 -5.07 10.49
C HIS A 94 -15.94 -3.59 10.17
N ASN A 95 -14.77 -3.15 9.68
CA ASN A 95 -14.47 -1.73 9.48
C ASN A 95 -13.93 -1.43 8.07
N ARG A 96 -14.69 -1.81 7.04
CA ARG A 96 -14.39 -1.51 5.62
C ARG A 96 -14.02 -0.05 5.33
N GLN A 97 -14.46 0.89 6.16
CA GLN A 97 -14.13 2.31 6.04
C GLN A 97 -12.65 2.59 6.39
N LEU A 98 -12.08 1.90 7.37
CA LEU A 98 -10.67 2.03 7.75
C LEU A 98 -9.73 1.53 6.63
N ALA A 99 -10.12 0.44 5.96
CA ALA A 99 -9.40 -0.09 4.81
C ALA A 99 -9.22 0.95 3.69
N VAL A 100 -10.27 1.73 3.40
CA VAL A 100 -10.22 2.76 2.35
C VAL A 100 -9.30 3.93 2.73
N GLU A 101 -9.32 4.37 3.99
CA GLU A 101 -8.46 5.47 4.49
C GLU A 101 -6.97 5.10 4.36
N ILE A 102 -6.60 3.87 4.75
CA ILE A 102 -5.22 3.40 4.67
C ILE A 102 -4.78 3.22 3.22
N VAL A 103 -5.62 2.70 2.33
CA VAL A 103 -5.27 2.56 0.89
C VAL A 103 -5.03 3.93 0.25
N LEU A 104 -5.88 4.92 0.53
CA LEU A 104 -5.68 6.28 0.02
C LEU A 104 -4.43 6.95 0.61
N GLY A 105 -4.17 6.75 1.90
CA GLY A 105 -2.92 7.16 2.54
C GLY A 105 -1.70 6.53 1.86
N THR A 106 -1.78 5.25 1.51
CA THR A 106 -0.72 4.53 0.79
C THR A 106 -0.51 5.10 -0.62
N ALA A 107 -1.59 5.46 -1.33
CA ALA A 107 -1.49 6.10 -2.64
C ALA A 107 -0.78 7.47 -2.56
N LEU A 108 -1.13 8.30 -1.57
CA LEU A 108 -0.46 9.57 -1.32
C LEU A 108 1.02 9.37 -0.94
N MET A 109 1.31 8.40 -0.08
CA MET A 109 2.67 8.02 0.33
C MET A 109 3.51 7.55 -0.87
N ALA A 110 2.94 6.72 -1.75
CA ALA A 110 3.63 6.21 -2.94
C ALA A 110 3.98 7.34 -3.92
N ILE A 111 3.07 8.30 -4.14
CA ILE A 111 3.35 9.47 -4.97
C ILE A 111 4.42 10.35 -4.34
N ALA A 112 4.31 10.63 -3.03
CA ALA A 112 5.33 11.40 -2.32
C ALA A 112 6.71 10.75 -2.47
N ARG A 113 6.80 9.43 -2.32
CA ARG A 113 8.06 8.69 -2.50
C ARG A 113 8.58 8.78 -3.94
N LYS A 114 7.70 8.74 -4.95
CA LYS A 114 8.07 8.91 -6.37
C LYS A 114 8.61 10.33 -6.66
N VAL A 115 8.00 11.35 -6.06
CA VAL A 115 8.45 12.75 -6.21
C VAL A 115 9.81 12.99 -5.56
N ILE A 116 10.08 12.37 -4.40
CA ILE A 116 11.37 12.49 -3.69
C ILE A 116 12.55 11.96 -4.54
N VAL A 117 12.33 10.89 -5.31
CA VAL A 117 13.37 10.24 -6.13
C VAL A 117 13.45 10.81 -7.56
N LEU A 118 12.61 11.79 -7.89
CA LEU A 118 12.52 12.36 -9.22
C LEU A 118 13.77 13.18 -9.58
N ASP A 119 14.39 12.91 -10.73
CA ASP A 119 15.49 13.73 -11.27
C ASP A 119 14.95 14.79 -12.24
N PHE A 120 14.94 16.05 -11.81
CA PHE A 120 14.45 17.19 -12.59
C PHE A 120 15.26 17.50 -13.85
N ASN A 121 16.41 16.85 -14.06
CA ASN A 121 17.18 16.97 -15.30
C ASN A 121 16.66 16.03 -16.39
N GLU A 122 15.94 14.95 -16.04
CA GLU A 122 15.44 13.95 -16.98
C GLU A 122 13.92 14.06 -17.24
N VAL A 123 13.17 14.74 -16.38
CA VAL A 123 11.71 14.93 -16.55
C VAL A 123 11.35 16.33 -17.03
N GLY A 124 10.55 16.38 -18.10
CA GLY A 124 9.92 17.61 -18.58
C GLY A 124 8.91 18.19 -17.60
N ALA A 125 8.68 19.50 -17.69
CA ALA A 125 7.73 20.22 -16.84
C ALA A 125 6.30 19.64 -16.88
N GLU A 126 5.90 19.08 -18.01
CA GLU A 126 4.62 18.39 -18.19
C GLU A 126 4.41 17.23 -17.20
N HIS A 127 5.45 16.44 -16.92
CA HIS A 127 5.37 15.34 -15.97
C HIS A 127 5.25 15.84 -14.53
N VAL A 128 5.88 16.96 -14.22
CA VAL A 128 5.77 17.61 -12.90
C VAL A 128 4.35 18.12 -12.67
N TYR A 129 3.77 18.84 -13.65
CA TYR A 129 2.39 19.32 -13.56
C TYR A 129 1.37 18.17 -13.49
N ALA A 130 1.56 17.11 -14.28
CA ALA A 130 0.70 15.92 -14.23
C ALA A 130 0.76 15.26 -12.84
N THR A 131 1.96 15.12 -12.27
CA THR A 131 2.14 14.55 -10.92
C THR A 131 1.49 15.43 -9.85
N ALA A 132 1.61 16.76 -9.96
CA ALA A 132 0.95 17.69 -9.06
C ALA A 132 -0.58 17.57 -9.13
N ALA A 133 -1.15 17.47 -10.34
CA ALA A 133 -2.59 17.30 -10.54
C ALA A 133 -3.13 16.00 -9.91
N VAL A 134 -2.44 14.87 -10.12
CA VAL A 134 -2.82 13.58 -9.51
C VAL A 134 -2.68 13.64 -7.98
N THR A 135 -1.62 14.25 -7.48
CA THR A 135 -1.40 14.41 -6.02
C THR A 135 -2.52 15.23 -5.38
N LEU A 136 -2.93 16.33 -6.03
CA LEU A 136 -4.04 17.16 -5.57
C LEU A 136 -5.36 16.39 -5.58
N ALA A 137 -5.66 15.66 -6.66
CA ALA A 137 -6.88 14.86 -6.75
C ALA A 137 -6.99 13.81 -5.63
N LEU A 138 -5.89 13.11 -5.34
CA LEU A 138 -5.83 12.15 -4.24
C LEU A 138 -5.92 12.81 -2.86
N SER A 139 -5.29 13.97 -2.69
CA SER A 139 -5.33 14.72 -1.43
C SER A 139 -6.75 15.18 -1.11
N VAL A 140 -7.47 15.69 -2.11
CA VAL A 140 -8.89 16.06 -1.98
C VAL A 140 -9.74 14.83 -1.67
N GLY A 141 -9.54 13.73 -2.39
CA GLY A 141 -10.27 12.47 -2.15
C GLY A 141 -10.08 11.96 -0.71
N TYR A 142 -8.84 11.92 -0.23
CA TYR A 142 -8.51 11.55 1.14
C TYR A 142 -9.18 12.48 2.16
N TYR A 143 -9.07 13.80 1.97
CA TYR A 143 -9.68 14.80 2.86
C TYR A 143 -11.20 14.62 3.00
N LEU A 144 -11.90 14.39 1.88
CA LEU A 144 -13.35 14.20 1.87
C LEU A 144 -13.79 12.93 2.61
N ILE A 145 -13.01 11.85 2.52
CA ILE A 145 -13.32 10.59 3.23
C ILE A 145 -13.09 10.76 4.73
N VAL A 146 -11.98 11.39 5.12
CA VAL A 146 -11.67 11.65 6.53
C VAL A 146 -12.70 12.59 7.18
N ILE A 147 -13.16 13.63 6.49
CA ILE A 147 -14.15 14.56 7.06
C ILE A 147 -15.51 13.89 7.26
N ARG A 148 -15.92 13.02 6.33
CA ARG A 148 -17.19 12.28 6.41
C ARG A 148 -17.19 11.29 7.59
N ARG A 149 -16.04 10.72 7.94
CA ARG A 149 -15.87 9.89 9.15
C ARG A 149 -16.09 10.70 10.43
N LYS A 150 -15.53 11.91 10.52
CA LYS A 150 -15.62 12.75 11.73
C LYS A 150 -17.06 13.17 12.06
N GLY A 151 -17.91 13.36 11.05
CA GLY A 151 -19.33 13.66 11.22
C GLY A 151 -20.22 12.47 11.60
N SER A 152 -19.72 11.22 11.53
CA SER A 152 -20.45 10.02 11.94
C SER A 152 -20.17 9.59 13.39
N ASN A 153 -19.14 10.14 14.01
CA ASN A 153 -18.70 9.83 15.39
C ASN A 153 -19.01 10.97 16.39
N SER A 154 -19.86 11.93 16.01
CA SER A 154 -20.38 13.01 16.86
C SER A 154 -21.90 13.04 16.79
#